data_AF-A0A2P7SM51-F1
#
_entry.id   AF-A0A2P7SM51-F1
#
_cell.length_a   1.000
_cell.length_b   1.000
_cell.length_c   1.000
_cell.angle_alpha   90.00
_cell.angle_beta   90.00
_cell.angle_gamma   90.00
#
_symmetry.space_group_name_H-M   'P 1'
#
loop_
_entity.id
_entity.type
_entity.pdbx_description
1 polymer ?
#
loop_
_entity_poly.entity_id
_entity_poly.type
_entity_poly.pdbx_seq_one_letter_code
_entity_poly.pdbx_strand_id
1 'polypeptide(L)'
;MAQRKEAAMRDYLKIHSGLGNGLLPEELDLLDALVRRAVSELRITDLGDRNEVAARILSLYAIGGRSPDEILEITIRMQRQGVTPGGRRSECPPPKRAPAAMRARR
;
A
#
# COMPACT_ATOMS: atom_id res chain seq x y z
N MET A 1 18.62 -14.76 -19.21
CA MET A 1 17.78 -14.78 -18.00
C MET A 1 17.00 -13.47 -17.95
N ALA A 2 15.82 -13.41 -18.60
CA ALA A 2 15.00 -12.21 -18.61
C ALA A 2 14.38 -12.03 -17.22
N GLN A 3 15.00 -11.20 -16.37
CA GLN A 3 14.37 -10.78 -15.13
C GLN A 3 13.09 -10.05 -15.50
N ARG A 4 11.97 -10.73 -15.27
CA ARG A 4 10.62 -10.21 -15.35
C ARG A 4 10.59 -8.85 -14.65
N LYS A 5 10.57 -7.78 -15.45
CA LYS A 5 10.11 -6.46 -15.03
C LYS A 5 8.59 -6.56 -14.82
N GLU A 6 8.15 -7.41 -13.89
CA GLU A 6 6.75 -7.58 -13.54
C GLU A 6 6.21 -6.21 -13.13
N ALA A 7 5.27 -5.73 -13.92
CA ALA A 7 4.70 -4.42 -13.77
C ALA A 7 3.66 -4.53 -12.67
N ALA A 8 4.06 -4.18 -11.44
CA ALA A 8 3.24 -4.26 -10.25
C ALA A 8 1.88 -3.58 -10.43
N MET A 9 1.84 -2.46 -11.17
CA MET A 9 0.57 -1.79 -11.49
C MET A 9 -0.25 -2.56 -12.54
N ARG A 10 0.39 -3.09 -13.59
CA ARG A 10 -0.33 -3.86 -14.62
C ARG A 10 -0.87 -5.18 -14.08
N ASP A 11 -0.16 -5.82 -13.17
CA ASP A 11 -0.63 -7.04 -12.51
C ASP A 11 -1.77 -6.75 -11.54
N TYR A 12 -1.72 -5.62 -10.82
CA TYR A 12 -2.85 -5.14 -10.02
C TYR A 12 -4.10 -4.87 -10.89
N LEU A 13 -3.93 -4.22 -12.04
CA LEU A 13 -5.02 -3.90 -12.97
C LEU A 13 -5.58 -5.12 -13.71
N LYS A 14 -4.80 -6.17 -13.95
CA LYS A 14 -5.33 -7.44 -14.48
C LYS A 14 -6.38 -8.06 -13.55
N ILE A 15 -6.20 -7.91 -12.25
CA ILE A 15 -7.14 -8.40 -11.22
C ILE A 15 -8.31 -7.41 -11.06
N HIS A 16 -8.09 -6.12 -11.31
CA HIS A 16 -9.08 -5.04 -11.19
C HIS A 16 -9.36 -4.36 -12.53
N SER A 17 -9.81 -5.15 -13.50
CA SER A 17 -9.96 -4.75 -14.92
C SER A 17 -10.85 -3.53 -15.17
N GLY A 18 -11.68 -3.13 -14.20
CA GLY A 18 -12.49 -1.90 -14.28
C GLY A 18 -11.74 -0.60 -13.99
N LEU A 19 -10.58 -0.64 -13.32
CA LEU A 19 -9.87 0.56 -12.85
C LEU A 19 -8.87 1.13 -13.88
N GLY A 20 -8.53 0.36 -14.91
CA GLY A 20 -7.49 0.70 -15.89
C GLY A 20 -8.00 1.18 -17.26
N ASN A 21 -9.33 1.21 -17.48
CA ASN A 21 -9.94 1.35 -18.81
C ASN A 21 -9.81 2.74 -19.48
N GLY A 22 -8.95 3.62 -18.96
CA GLY A 22 -8.69 4.94 -19.52
C GLY A 22 -7.26 5.45 -19.35
N LEU A 23 -6.34 4.59 -18.89
CA LEU A 23 -4.93 4.98 -18.69
C LEU A 23 -4.12 4.74 -19.96
N LEU A 24 -3.35 5.74 -20.35
CA LEU A 24 -2.39 5.63 -21.43
C LEU A 24 -1.19 4.75 -21.02
N PRO A 25 -0.50 4.11 -21.99
CA PRO A 25 0.70 3.31 -21.71
C PRO A 25 1.76 4.07 -20.89
N GLU A 26 1.94 5.36 -21.17
CA GLU A 26 2.89 6.24 -20.48
C GLU A 26 2.49 6.49 -19.02
N GLU A 27 1.20 6.66 -18.76
CA GLU A 27 0.66 6.80 -17.41
C GLU A 27 0.82 5.50 -16.61
N LEU A 28 0.62 4.36 -17.27
CA LEU A 28 0.86 3.05 -16.66
C LEU A 28 2.32 2.85 -16.29
N ASP A 29 3.26 3.27 -17.13
CA ASP A 29 4.69 3.18 -16.83
C ASP A 29 5.09 4.11 -15.67
N LEU A 30 4.51 5.32 -15.60
CA LEU A 30 4.68 6.24 -14.48
C LEU A 30 4.16 5.64 -13.17
N LEU A 31 2.92 5.11 -13.18
CA LEU A 31 2.31 4.48 -12.02
C LEU A 31 3.12 3.25 -11.56
N ASP A 32 3.63 2.46 -12.49
CA ASP A 32 4.48 1.31 -12.18
C ASP A 32 5.81 1.73 -11.53
N ALA A 33 6.42 2.82 -12.00
CA ALA A 33 7.62 3.39 -11.39
C ALA A 33 7.36 3.87 -9.96
N LEU A 34 6.22 4.52 -9.71
CA LEU A 34 5.82 4.97 -8.37
C LEU A 34 5.61 3.79 -7.42
N VAL A 35 4.91 2.74 -7.86
CA VAL A 35 4.70 1.53 -7.04
C VAL A 35 6.02 0.88 -6.69
N ARG A 36 6.91 0.69 -7.67
CA ARG A 36 8.24 0.10 -7.43
C ARG A 36 9.06 0.90 -6.44
N ARG A 37 9.04 2.23 -6.56
CA ARG A 37 9.79 3.11 -5.66
C ARG A 37 9.21 3.05 -4.25
N ALA A 38 7.89 3.11 -4.09
CA ALA A 38 7.23 2.96 -2.80
C ALA A 38 7.54 1.60 -2.15
N VAL A 39 7.44 0.51 -2.91
CA VAL A 39 7.75 -0.86 -2.45
C VAL A 39 9.20 -0.99 -1.99
N SER A 40 10.14 -0.38 -2.73
CA SER A 40 11.56 -0.36 -2.37
C SER A 40 11.81 0.44 -1.08
N GLU A 41 11.25 1.64 -0.97
CA GLU A 41 11.38 2.54 0.19
C GLU A 41 10.77 1.94 1.47
N LEU A 42 9.66 1.22 1.32
CA LEU A 42 8.94 0.58 2.41
C LEU A 42 9.40 -0.86 2.68
N ARG A 43 10.34 -1.38 1.87
CA ARG A 43 10.85 -2.76 1.90
C ARG A 43 9.73 -3.80 1.90
N ILE A 44 8.71 -3.58 1.08
CA ILE A 44 7.53 -4.44 1.03
C ILE A 44 7.85 -5.74 0.28
N THR A 45 7.72 -6.86 0.99
CA THR A 45 7.92 -8.20 0.45
C THR A 45 6.60 -8.92 0.15
N ASP A 46 5.54 -8.60 0.88
CA ASP A 46 4.23 -9.23 0.73
C ASP A 46 3.45 -8.71 -0.50
N LEU A 47 2.73 -9.61 -1.15
CA LEU A 47 1.93 -9.27 -2.34
C LEU A 47 0.68 -8.45 -1.97
N GLY A 48 0.07 -8.71 -0.82
CA GLY A 48 -1.08 -7.94 -0.33
C GLY A 48 -0.71 -6.48 -0.09
N ASP A 49 0.37 -6.25 0.63
CA ASP A 49 0.89 -4.89 0.89
C ASP A 49 1.27 -4.16 -0.42
N ARG A 50 1.83 -4.86 -1.41
CA ARG A 50 2.10 -4.30 -2.75
C ARG A 50 0.83 -3.87 -3.46
N ASN A 51 -0.22 -4.68 -3.39
CA ASN A 51 -1.53 -4.36 -3.98
C ASN A 51 -2.17 -3.15 -3.28
N GLU A 52 -2.03 -3.03 -1.96
CA GLU A 52 -2.52 -1.87 -1.21
C GLU A 52 -1.81 -0.57 -1.64
N VAL A 53 -0.49 -0.63 -1.81
CA VAL A 53 0.31 0.50 -2.33
C VAL A 53 -0.12 0.86 -3.75
N ALA A 54 -0.33 -0.12 -4.63
CA ALA A 54 -0.81 0.11 -5.99
C ALA A 54 -2.20 0.76 -6.00
N ALA A 55 -3.15 0.22 -5.22
CA ALA A 55 -4.50 0.76 -5.09
C ALA A 55 -4.49 2.22 -4.62
N ARG A 56 -3.61 2.54 -3.66
CA ARG A 56 -3.46 3.88 -3.10
C ARG A 56 -2.87 4.85 -4.11
N ILE A 57 -1.77 4.50 -4.76
CA ILE A 57 -1.15 5.33 -5.79
C ILE A 57 -2.16 5.61 -6.92
N LEU A 58 -2.87 4.58 -7.37
CA LEU A 58 -3.90 4.73 -8.40
C LEU A 58 -5.04 5.66 -7.96
N SER A 59 -5.51 5.52 -6.71
CA SER A 59 -6.56 6.38 -6.15
C SER A 59 -6.11 7.84 -6.07
N LEU A 60 -4.87 8.09 -5.64
CA LEU A 60 -4.30 9.44 -5.56
C LEU A 60 -4.09 10.05 -6.95
N TYR A 61 -3.70 9.25 -7.93
CA TYR A 61 -3.58 9.66 -9.33
C TYR A 61 -4.94 10.00 -9.94
N ALA A 62 -5.96 9.15 -9.72
CA ALA A 62 -7.30 9.32 -10.26
C ALA A 62 -8.03 10.56 -9.71
N ILE A 63 -7.75 10.95 -8.45
CA ILE A 63 -8.26 12.21 -7.88
C ILE A 63 -7.68 13.43 -8.62
N GLY A 64 -6.49 13.29 -9.21
CA GLY A 64 -5.79 14.37 -9.90
C GLY A 64 -5.29 15.47 -8.97
N GLY A 65 -4.64 16.48 -9.55
CA GLY A 65 -4.17 17.66 -8.82
C GLY A 65 -2.96 17.44 -7.91
N ARG A 66 -2.25 16.31 -8.05
CA ARG A 66 -1.01 16.01 -7.33
C ARG A 66 0.06 15.55 -8.29
N SER A 67 1.29 15.97 -8.01
CA SER A 67 2.46 15.51 -8.75
C SER A 67 2.82 14.05 -8.38
N PRO A 68 3.53 13.32 -9.26
CA PRO A 68 3.97 11.95 -8.99
C PRO A 68 4.79 11.83 -7.69
N ASP A 69 5.65 12.81 -7.41
CA ASP A 69 6.47 12.82 -6.20
C ASP A 69 5.63 13.04 -4.93
N GLU A 70 4.62 13.92 -4.98
CA GLU A 70 3.67 14.09 -3.86
C GLU A 70 2.83 12.83 -3.64
N ILE A 71 2.38 12.18 -4.71
CA ILE A 71 1.65 10.91 -4.61
C ILE A 71 2.51 9.85 -3.89
N LEU A 72 3.79 9.76 -4.25
CA LEU A 72 4.74 8.85 -3.62
C LEU A 72 4.94 9.18 -2.14
N GLU A 73 5.21 10.44 -1.81
CA GLU A 73 5.44 10.88 -0.44
C GLU A 73 4.23 10.58 0.46
N ILE A 74 3.03 10.93 -0.01
CA ILE A 74 1.78 10.68 0.73
C ILE A 74 1.57 9.17 0.92
N THR A 75 1.83 8.36 -0.12
CA THR A 75 1.70 6.90 -0.04
C THR A 75 2.64 6.31 1.01
N ILE A 76 3.93 6.69 0.99
CA ILE A 76 4.94 6.22 1.96
C ILE A 76 4.55 6.65 3.37
N ARG A 77 4.16 7.92 3.53
CA ARG A 77 3.77 8.48 4.82
C ARG A 77 2.55 7.75 5.40
N MET A 78 1.54 7.47 4.58
CA MET A 78 0.34 6.75 5.03
C MET A 78 0.63 5.29 5.38
N GLN A 79 1.49 4.60 4.62
CA GLN A 79 1.87 3.22 4.92
C GLN A 79 2.64 3.12 6.24
N ARG A 80 3.60 4.03 6.47
CA ARG A 80 4.36 4.09 7.73
C ARG A 80 3.48 4.38 8.96
N GLN A 81 2.38 5.11 8.78
CA GLN A 81 1.43 5.40 9.85
C GLN A 81 0.41 4.27 10.09
N GLY A 82 0.47 3.18 9.32
CA GLY A 82 -0.50 2.07 9.42
C GLY A 82 -1.93 2.49 9.05
N VAL A 83 -2.10 3.64 8.37
CA VAL A 83 -3.39 4.10 7.90
C VAL A 83 -3.65 3.35 6.59
N THR A 84 -4.24 2.17 6.65
CA THR A 84 -4.70 1.42 5.46
C THR A 84 -6.20 1.66 5.27
N PRO A 85 -6.66 2.11 4.07
CA PRO A 85 -8.08 2.26 3.79
C PRO A 85 -8.59 0.88 3.40
N GLY A 86 -8.89 0.05 4.39
CA GLY A 86 -9.16 -1.37 4.16
C GLY A 86 -8.92 -2.27 5.36
N GLY A 87 -8.34 -1.75 6.45
CA GLY A 87 -8.55 -2.32 7.78
C GLY A 87 -8.15 -3.78 7.95
N ARG A 88 -6.99 -4.22 7.48
CA ARG A 88 -6.28 -5.31 8.18
C ARG A 88 -5.62 -4.75 9.43
N ARG A 89 -6.44 -4.49 10.45
CA ARG A 89 -5.96 -4.35 11.84
C ARG A 89 -5.65 -5.76 12.37
N SER A 90 -4.54 -6.34 11.95
CA SER A 90 -3.94 -7.45 12.70
C SER A 90 -3.01 -6.86 13.76
N GLU A 91 -3.63 -6.62 14.93
CA GLU A 91 -3.11 -6.96 16.24
C GLU A 91 -1.79 -6.34 16.72
N CYS A 92 -1.92 -5.15 17.31
CA CYS A 92 -1.27 -4.89 18.59
C CYS A 92 -2.33 -4.32 19.54
N PRO A 93 -2.92 -5.10 20.47
CA PRO A 93 -3.49 -4.48 21.65
C PRO A 93 -2.36 -3.75 22.39
N PRO A 94 -2.58 -2.55 22.94
CA PRO A 94 -1.58 -1.94 23.82
C PRO A 94 -1.26 -2.94 24.94
N PRO A 95 0.02 -3.08 25.36
CA PRO A 95 0.39 -4.08 26.34
C PRO A 95 -0.48 -3.90 27.59
N LYS A 96 -1.21 -4.96 27.94
CA LYS A 96 -1.97 -5.04 29.19
C LYS A 96 -1.03 -4.63 30.32
N ARG A 97 -1.34 -3.52 30.99
CA ARG A 97 -0.84 -3.31 32.36
C ARG A 97 -1.43 -4.43 33.23
N ALA A 98 -0.70 -5.53 33.37
CA ALA A 98 -0.74 -6.30 34.60
C ALA A 98 0.19 -5.59 35.59
N PRO A 99 -0.29 -5.29 36.81
CA PRO A 99 -0.25 -6.29 37.89
C PRO A 99 -1.58 -6.25 38.71
N ALA A 100 -1.98 -7.20 39.55
CA ALA A 100 -1.34 -8.34 40.17
C ALA A 100 -2.45 -9.38 40.44
N ALA A 101 -2.06 -10.65 40.47
CA ALA A 101 -2.81 -11.65 41.21
C ALA A 101 -2.87 -11.23 42.69
N MET A 102 -4.03 -11.37 43.35
CA MET A 102 -4.21 -12.25 44.51
C MET A 102 -5.47 -11.90 45.33
N ARG A 103 -6.41 -12.87 45.35
CA ARG A 103 -7.42 -13.19 46.39
C ARG A 103 -8.55 -12.18 46.63
N ALA A 104 -9.81 -12.46 46.29
CA ALA A 104 -10.68 -13.56 46.72
C ALA A 104 -10.77 -13.74 48.25
N ARG A 105 -11.89 -13.26 48.80
CA ARG A 105 -12.69 -13.80 49.90
C ARG A 105 -12.01 -13.96 51.28
N ARG A 106 -12.44 -13.12 52.22
CA ARG A 106 -13.13 -13.58 53.43
C ARG A 106 -14.10 -12.52 53.91
#